data_AF-A0A495ZBN5-F1
#
_entry.id   AF-A0A495ZBN5-F1
#
_cell.length_a   1.000
_cell.length_b   1.000
_cell.length_c   1.000
_cell.angle_alpha   90.00
_cell.angle_beta   90.00
_cell.angle_gamma   90.00
#
_symmetry.space_group_name_H-M   'P 1'
#
loop_
_entity.id
_entity.type
_entity.pdbx_description
1 polymer ?
#
loop_
_entity_poly.entity_id
_entity_poly.type
_entity_poly.pdbx_seq_one_letter_code
_entity_poly.pdbx_strand_id
1 'polypeptide(L)'
;MRTRYLKKIQPTEGSVMAKRNGFSELAKLLVRYPTQGQREKLKQLLLEKYTQENLIVYLTHEVAPTREAAAYALGIIGDTEAITPLVEALQHNDPDLRSNAEQALWAIWFRSGDKSVDQMLQKGAEHIKKEQFVEAIDLLTEVTQIAPEFAEGYNQRAIAYFMLEEWEQSVDDCKKVVTLNPVHFGAFAGMGQCYLRLGNLREALEAFQRALEIHPGLYGVAHTVLQIQEALQEQQRRRR
;
A
#
# COMPACT_ATOMS: atom_id res chain seq x y z
N MET A 1 11.38 42.27 20.09
CA MET A 1 12.75 41.76 20.23
C MET A 1 12.72 40.27 20.47
N ARG A 2 13.02 39.46 19.44
CA ARG A 2 13.19 38.00 19.52
C ARG A 2 14.63 37.69 19.94
N THR A 3 14.86 36.76 20.87
CA THR A 3 15.80 35.61 20.71
C THR A 3 16.02 34.85 22.03
N ARG A 4 16.26 33.53 21.88
CA ARG A 4 16.77 32.48 22.81
C ARG A 4 15.74 31.35 22.99
N TYR A 5 16.00 30.07 22.78
CA TYR A 5 17.18 29.28 22.41
C TYR A 5 16.70 28.04 21.64
N LEU A 6 17.17 27.82 20.42
CA LEU A 6 17.22 26.48 19.82
C LEU A 6 18.67 26.01 19.91
N LYS A 7 18.93 25.02 20.75
CA LYS A 7 20.20 24.27 20.73
C LYS A 7 20.33 23.67 19.34
N LYS A 8 21.34 24.12 18.59
CA LYS A 8 21.75 23.52 17.32
C LYS A 8 22.15 22.07 17.60
N ILE A 9 21.33 21.13 17.14
CA ILE A 9 21.75 19.75 16.95
C ILE A 9 22.79 19.80 15.82
N GLN A 10 24.04 19.48 16.15
CA GLN A 10 25.11 19.34 15.18
C GLN A 10 24.77 18.12 14.29
N PRO A 11 24.83 18.23 12.95
CA PRO A 11 24.62 17.10 12.08
C PRO A 11 25.69 16.03 12.36
N THR A 12 25.27 14.80 12.63
CA THR A 12 26.16 13.63 12.69
C THR A 12 26.83 13.45 11.32
N GLU A 13 28.01 12.82 11.27
CA GLU A 13 28.80 12.66 10.04
C GLU A 13 28.01 12.01 8.88
N GLY A 14 26.96 11.24 9.16
CA GLY A 14 26.02 10.71 8.16
C GLY A 14 25.16 11.78 7.45
N SER A 15 24.83 12.88 8.14
CA SER A 15 24.06 14.01 7.58
C SER A 15 24.90 14.90 6.64
N VAL A 16 26.23 14.87 6.77
CA VAL A 16 27.15 15.67 5.94
C VAL A 16 27.43 14.98 4.59
N MET A 17 27.36 13.65 4.54
CA MET A 17 27.42 12.86 3.29
C MET A 17 26.21 13.11 2.38
N ALA A 18 25.01 13.29 2.96
CA ALA A 18 23.78 13.56 2.20
C ALA A 18 23.83 14.86 1.40
N LYS A 19 24.53 15.90 1.91
CA LYS A 19 24.60 17.22 1.28
C LYS A 19 25.65 17.37 0.17
N ARG A 20 26.56 16.40 -0.03
CA ARG A 20 27.61 16.51 -1.05
C ARG A 20 27.47 15.58 -2.25
N ASN A 21 26.65 14.52 -2.20
CA ASN A 21 26.49 13.56 -3.31
C ASN A 21 25.04 13.10 -3.58
N GLY A 22 24.02 13.71 -2.96
CA GLY A 22 22.62 13.21 -2.95
C GLY A 22 21.82 13.36 -4.26
N PHE A 23 22.40 13.92 -5.33
CA PHE A 23 21.79 13.87 -6.66
C PHE A 23 22.16 12.58 -7.38
N SER A 24 21.17 11.99 -8.02
CA SER A 24 21.27 11.05 -9.13
C SER A 24 21.75 9.62 -8.85
N GLU A 25 22.57 9.28 -7.86
CA GLU A 25 23.08 7.89 -7.83
C GLU A 25 22.00 6.85 -7.48
N LEU A 26 21.08 7.13 -6.55
CA LEU A 26 19.94 6.25 -6.30
C LEU A 26 19.01 6.19 -7.52
N ALA A 27 18.61 7.35 -8.08
CA ALA A 27 17.74 7.41 -9.25
C ALA A 27 18.37 6.77 -10.52
N LYS A 28 19.66 7.03 -10.78
CA LYS A 28 20.45 6.41 -11.86
C LYS A 28 20.59 4.91 -11.66
N LEU A 29 20.74 4.46 -10.41
CA LEU A 29 20.78 3.04 -10.09
C LEU A 29 19.47 2.37 -10.50
N LEU A 30 18.33 2.99 -10.22
CA LEU A 30 17.02 2.46 -10.64
C LEU A 30 16.83 2.46 -12.15
N VAL A 31 17.25 3.53 -12.85
CA VAL A 31 17.22 3.60 -14.33
C VAL A 31 18.07 2.51 -14.98
N ARG A 32 19.18 2.13 -14.35
CA ARG A 32 20.12 1.12 -14.88
C ARG A 32 19.59 -0.32 -14.77
N TYR A 33 18.63 -0.60 -13.89
CA TYR A 33 18.12 -1.95 -13.61
C TYR A 33 16.58 -2.03 -13.71
N PRO A 34 15.99 -1.87 -14.90
CA PRO A 34 14.53 -1.74 -15.04
C PRO A 34 13.75 -3.07 -15.05
N THR A 35 14.41 -4.23 -15.10
CA THR A 35 13.74 -5.52 -15.37
C THR A 35 13.58 -6.43 -14.15
N GLN A 36 12.55 -7.28 -14.16
CA GLN A 36 12.22 -8.21 -13.07
C GLN A 36 13.37 -9.19 -12.74
N GLY A 37 14.14 -9.64 -13.75
CA GLY A 37 15.32 -10.49 -13.56
C GLY A 37 16.52 -9.80 -12.89
N GLN A 38 16.48 -8.47 -12.76
CA GLN A 38 17.52 -7.68 -12.12
C GLN A 38 17.15 -7.23 -10.71
N ARG A 39 15.93 -7.53 -10.24
CA ARG A 39 15.39 -7.05 -8.97
C ARG A 39 16.21 -7.53 -7.77
N GLU A 40 16.67 -8.78 -7.77
CA GLU A 40 17.48 -9.32 -6.68
C GLU A 40 18.88 -8.69 -6.64
N LYS A 41 19.51 -8.50 -7.80
CA LYS A 41 20.78 -7.79 -7.92
C LYS A 41 20.67 -6.33 -7.47
N LEU A 42 19.58 -5.66 -7.85
CA LEU A 42 19.29 -4.31 -7.42
C LEU A 42 19.08 -4.24 -5.90
N LYS A 43 18.36 -5.20 -5.32
CA LYS A 43 18.19 -5.32 -3.87
C LYS A 43 19.54 -5.43 -3.14
N GLN A 44 20.43 -6.30 -3.61
CA GLN A 44 21.78 -6.44 -3.04
C GLN A 44 22.55 -5.12 -3.10
N LEU A 45 22.59 -4.46 -4.26
CA LEU A 45 23.27 -3.17 -4.43
C LEU A 45 22.68 -2.05 -3.55
N LEU A 46 21.36 -2.05 -3.33
CA LEU A 46 20.71 -1.11 -2.43
C LEU A 46 21.14 -1.35 -0.99
N LEU A 47 21.15 -2.60 -0.53
CA LEU A 47 21.58 -2.97 0.83
C LEU A 47 23.07 -2.71 1.08
N GLU A 48 23.91 -2.81 0.05
CA GLU A 48 25.34 -2.46 0.14
C GLU A 48 25.57 -0.95 0.27
N LYS A 49 24.72 -0.13 -0.35
CA LYS A 49 24.94 1.33 -0.49
C LYS A 49 24.12 2.17 0.46
N TYR A 50 22.98 1.67 0.93
CA TYR A 50 22.01 2.42 1.69
C TYR A 50 21.49 1.60 2.87
N THR A 51 21.41 2.25 4.03
CA THR A 51 20.63 1.74 5.15
C THR A 51 19.17 2.09 4.95
N GLN A 52 18.28 1.32 5.58
CA GLN A 52 16.85 1.59 5.58
C GLN A 52 16.52 2.97 6.17
N GLU A 53 17.16 3.33 7.28
CA GLU A 53 17.03 4.65 7.91
C GLU A 53 17.35 5.79 6.92
N ASN A 54 18.42 5.64 6.13
CA ASN A 54 18.78 6.66 5.13
C ASN A 54 17.72 6.79 4.05
N LEU A 55 17.15 5.67 3.58
CA LEU A 55 16.08 5.68 2.57
C LEU A 55 14.78 6.27 3.13
N ILE A 56 14.44 5.98 4.39
CA ILE A 56 13.29 6.61 5.07
C ILE A 56 13.47 8.13 5.15
N VAL A 57 14.67 8.61 5.52
CA VAL A 57 14.97 10.05 5.53
C VAL A 57 14.78 10.66 4.14
N TYR A 58 15.17 9.95 3.08
CA TYR A 58 15.05 10.43 1.70
C TYR A 58 13.61 10.59 1.20
N LEU A 59 12.60 9.96 1.83
CA LEU A 59 11.19 10.20 1.50
C LEU A 59 10.78 11.68 1.70
N THR A 60 11.44 12.38 2.62
CA THR A 60 11.18 13.79 2.94
C THR A 60 12.11 14.77 2.22
N HIS A 61 12.90 14.28 1.26
CA HIS A 61 13.91 15.08 0.58
C HIS A 61 13.28 16.15 -0.34
N GLU A 62 13.90 17.33 -0.40
CA GLU A 62 13.40 18.49 -1.17
C GLU A 62 13.33 18.22 -2.68
N VAL A 63 14.20 17.34 -3.18
CA VAL A 63 14.31 16.94 -4.60
C VAL A 63 13.39 15.75 -4.93
N ALA A 64 12.51 15.92 -5.93
CA ALA A 64 11.48 14.93 -6.31
C ALA A 64 12.03 13.56 -6.70
N PRO A 65 12.98 13.49 -7.64
CA PRO A 65 13.57 12.22 -8.01
C PRO A 65 14.20 11.45 -6.84
N THR A 66 14.67 12.14 -5.80
CA THR A 66 15.28 11.49 -4.63
C THR A 66 14.24 10.80 -3.76
N ARG A 67 13.14 11.50 -3.43
CA ARG A 67 12.05 10.92 -2.62
C ARG A 67 11.30 9.82 -3.38
N GLU A 68 11.06 10.01 -4.67
CA GLU A 68 10.45 9.00 -5.55
C GLU A 68 11.31 7.72 -5.60
N ALA A 69 12.62 7.86 -5.80
CA ALA A 69 13.55 6.74 -5.85
C ALA A 69 13.68 6.04 -4.49
N ALA A 70 13.60 6.80 -3.39
CA ALA A 70 13.60 6.24 -2.04
C ALA A 70 12.37 5.35 -1.79
N ALA A 71 11.17 5.81 -2.13
CA ALA A 71 9.95 5.01 -2.01
C ALA A 71 10.06 3.70 -2.80
N TYR A 72 10.52 3.77 -4.06
CA TYR A 72 10.74 2.58 -4.88
C TYR A 72 11.77 1.61 -4.28
N ALA A 73 12.90 2.14 -3.78
CA ALA A 73 13.95 1.35 -3.16
C ALA A 73 13.46 0.65 -1.88
N LEU A 74 12.68 1.33 -1.04
CA LEU A 74 12.04 0.75 0.14
C LEU A 74 11.09 -0.39 -0.24
N GLY A 75 10.35 -0.28 -1.35
CA GLY A 75 9.53 -1.37 -1.88
C GLY A 75 10.33 -2.57 -2.39
N ILE A 76 11.56 -2.37 -2.88
CA ILE A 76 12.46 -3.47 -3.27
C ILE A 76 13.02 -4.17 -2.04
N ILE A 77 13.56 -3.41 -1.08
CA ILE A 77 14.06 -3.95 0.19
C ILE A 77 12.93 -4.70 0.89
N GLY A 78 11.78 -4.03 0.94
CA GLY A 78 10.48 -4.44 1.47
C GLY A 78 10.53 -5.01 2.87
N ASP A 79 11.12 -4.22 3.74
CA ASP A 79 11.07 -4.36 5.18
C ASP A 79 9.83 -3.63 5.73
N THR A 80 9.22 -4.21 6.76
CA THR A 80 7.99 -3.72 7.37
C THR A 80 8.14 -2.39 8.10
N GLU A 81 9.32 -2.00 8.58
CA GLU A 81 9.47 -0.71 9.28
C GLU A 81 9.28 0.48 8.31
N ALA A 82 9.40 0.26 7.01
CA ALA A 82 9.13 1.26 5.99
C ALA A 82 7.63 1.55 5.80
N ILE A 83 6.72 0.72 6.34
CA ILE A 83 5.27 0.86 6.11
C ILE A 83 4.77 2.23 6.60
N THR A 84 5.07 2.63 7.84
CA THR A 84 4.58 3.90 8.39
C THR A 84 5.08 5.11 7.59
N PRO A 85 6.39 5.26 7.28
CA PRO A 85 6.86 6.33 6.42
C PRO A 85 6.26 6.33 5.00
N LEU A 86 6.01 5.15 4.42
CA LEU A 86 5.39 5.05 3.11
C LEU A 86 3.91 5.46 3.15
N VAL A 87 3.17 5.13 4.22
CA VAL A 87 1.80 5.62 4.43
C VAL A 87 1.77 7.14 4.59
N GLU A 88 2.74 7.73 5.31
CA GLU A 88 2.88 9.18 5.37
C GLU A 88 3.18 9.78 3.97
N ALA A 89 3.99 9.11 3.16
CA ALA A 89 4.28 9.53 1.78
C ALA A 89 3.04 9.49 0.86
N LEU A 90 2.03 8.65 1.14
CA LEU A 90 0.75 8.67 0.41
C LEU A 90 -0.04 9.97 0.60
N GLN A 91 0.26 10.74 1.64
CA GLN A 91 -0.37 12.05 1.93
C GLN A 91 0.34 13.20 1.22
N HIS A 92 1.48 12.96 0.56
CA HIS A 92 2.27 13.99 -0.08
C HIS A 92 1.57 14.53 -1.34
N ASN A 93 1.74 15.81 -1.67
CA ASN A 93 1.14 16.45 -2.86
C ASN A 93 1.73 15.96 -4.19
N ASP A 94 2.87 15.27 -4.15
CA ASP A 94 3.61 14.75 -5.29
C ASP A 94 3.00 13.41 -5.77
N PRO A 95 2.37 13.37 -6.97
CA PRO A 95 1.72 12.15 -7.45
C PRO A 95 2.67 10.99 -7.68
N ASP A 96 3.91 11.25 -8.11
CA ASP A 96 4.87 10.20 -8.43
C ASP A 96 5.40 9.56 -7.15
N LEU A 97 5.64 10.37 -6.10
CA LEU A 97 5.94 9.84 -4.77
C LEU A 97 4.79 8.98 -4.24
N ARG A 98 3.54 9.45 -4.35
CA ARG A 98 2.38 8.66 -3.89
C ARG A 98 2.29 7.32 -4.62
N SER A 99 2.44 7.33 -5.95
CA SER A 99 2.42 6.12 -6.77
C SER A 99 3.54 5.15 -6.39
N ASN A 100 4.76 5.63 -6.18
CA ASN A 100 5.87 4.78 -5.76
C ASN A 100 5.70 4.25 -4.33
N ALA A 101 5.13 5.05 -3.43
CA ALA A 101 4.84 4.62 -2.07
C ALA A 101 3.73 3.56 -2.04
N GLU A 102 2.69 3.73 -2.85
CA GLU A 102 1.63 2.75 -3.04
C GLU A 102 2.20 1.41 -3.53
N GLN A 103 2.98 1.44 -4.61
CA GLN A 103 3.64 0.26 -5.16
C GLN A 103 4.58 -0.41 -4.15
N ALA A 104 5.29 0.38 -3.34
CA ALA A 104 6.16 -0.13 -2.29
C ALA A 104 5.39 -0.84 -1.18
N LEU A 105 4.27 -0.28 -0.75
CA LEU A 105 3.38 -0.89 0.25
C LEU A 105 2.83 -2.23 -0.26
N TRP A 106 2.30 -2.26 -1.49
CA TRP A 106 1.88 -3.51 -2.12
C TRP A 106 3.02 -4.54 -2.19
N ALA A 107 4.22 -4.10 -2.59
CA ALA A 107 5.38 -4.99 -2.65
C ALA A 107 5.82 -5.55 -1.29
N ILE A 108 5.56 -4.82 -0.20
CA ILE A 108 5.80 -5.27 1.18
C ILE A 108 4.70 -6.24 1.62
N TRP A 109 3.43 -5.88 1.41
CA TRP A 109 2.28 -6.68 1.85
C TRP A 109 2.17 -8.03 1.15
N PHE A 110 2.70 -8.17 -0.07
CA PHE A 110 2.76 -9.45 -0.79
C PHE A 110 3.85 -10.41 -0.29
N ARG A 111 4.55 -10.11 0.80
CA ARG A 111 5.60 -10.96 1.38
C ARG A 111 5.15 -11.51 2.71
N SER A 112 4.85 -12.80 2.74
CA SER A 112 4.53 -13.53 3.96
C SER A 112 5.77 -13.81 4.84
N GLY A 113 6.97 -13.72 4.26
CA GLY A 113 8.21 -14.20 4.86
C GLY A 113 8.53 -15.67 4.52
N ASP A 114 7.58 -16.40 3.91
CA ASP A 114 7.76 -17.74 3.38
C ASP A 114 7.57 -17.74 1.86
N LYS A 115 8.65 -18.07 1.13
CA LYS A 115 8.64 -18.11 -0.35
C LYS A 115 7.61 -19.10 -0.90
N SER A 116 7.32 -20.19 -0.19
CA SER A 116 6.31 -21.17 -0.61
C SER A 116 4.91 -20.55 -0.54
N VAL A 117 4.60 -19.85 0.55
CA VAL A 117 3.33 -19.15 0.73
C VAL A 117 3.18 -18.03 -0.31
N ASP A 118 4.24 -17.26 -0.56
CA ASP A 118 4.25 -16.20 -1.58
C ASP A 118 3.97 -16.77 -2.99
N GLN A 119 4.51 -17.94 -3.31
CA GLN A 119 4.24 -18.63 -4.59
C GLN A 119 2.81 -19.14 -4.68
N MET A 120 2.24 -19.67 -3.60
CA MET A 120 0.84 -20.09 -3.55
C MET A 120 -0.09 -18.89 -3.75
N LEU A 121 0.19 -17.77 -3.08
CA LEU A 121 -0.55 -16.52 -3.26
C LEU A 121 -0.51 -16.05 -4.72
N GLN A 122 0.68 -16.06 -5.34
CA GLN A 122 0.84 -15.68 -6.75
C GLN A 122 0.00 -16.58 -7.67
N LYS A 123 0.03 -17.90 -7.46
CA LYS A 123 -0.80 -18.84 -8.23
C LYS A 123 -2.30 -18.58 -8.03
N GLY A 124 -2.73 -18.28 -6.80
CA GLY A 124 -4.11 -17.87 -6.52
C GLY A 124 -4.51 -16.61 -7.30
N ALA A 125 -3.64 -15.60 -7.30
CA ALA A 125 -3.83 -14.39 -8.11
C ALA A 125 -3.86 -14.66 -9.64
N GLU A 126 -3.09 -15.64 -10.12
CA GLU A 126 -3.13 -16.07 -11.52
C GLU A 126 -4.44 -16.77 -11.89
N HIS A 127 -5.02 -17.57 -10.98
CA HIS A 127 -6.36 -18.14 -11.16
C HIS A 127 -7.43 -17.05 -11.26
N ILE A 128 -7.38 -16.02 -10.40
CA ILE A 128 -8.30 -14.86 -10.48
C ILE A 128 -8.19 -14.18 -11.85
N LYS A 129 -6.97 -13.94 -12.35
CA LYS A 129 -6.75 -13.33 -13.68
C LYS A 129 -7.29 -14.16 -14.84
N LYS A 130 -7.40 -15.48 -14.66
CA LYS A 130 -7.99 -16.42 -15.63
C LYS A 130 -9.48 -16.64 -15.41
N GLU A 131 -10.09 -15.88 -14.49
CA GLU A 131 -11.49 -16.01 -14.09
C GLU A 131 -11.85 -17.37 -13.46
N GLN A 132 -10.84 -18.08 -12.94
CA GLN A 132 -10.95 -19.36 -12.25
C GLN A 132 -11.13 -19.13 -10.75
N PHE A 133 -12.25 -18.53 -10.37
CA PHE A 133 -12.43 -17.99 -9.03
C PHE A 133 -12.58 -19.06 -7.94
N VAL A 134 -13.19 -20.22 -8.26
CA VAL A 134 -13.33 -21.32 -7.30
C VAL A 134 -11.96 -21.92 -6.97
N GLU A 135 -11.16 -22.20 -8.00
CA GLU A 135 -9.79 -22.70 -7.84
C GLU A 135 -8.89 -21.70 -7.11
N ALA A 136 -9.10 -20.40 -7.34
CA ALA A 136 -8.44 -19.35 -6.58
C ALA A 136 -8.83 -19.39 -5.10
N ILE A 137 -10.12 -19.52 -4.77
CA ILE A 137 -10.61 -19.57 -3.39
C ILE A 137 -10.07 -20.78 -2.65
N ASP A 138 -10.06 -21.96 -3.28
CA ASP A 138 -9.52 -23.18 -2.68
C ASP A 138 -8.04 -23.01 -2.31
N LEU A 139 -7.23 -22.55 -3.27
CA LEU A 139 -5.80 -22.34 -3.05
C LEU A 139 -5.50 -21.23 -2.04
N LEU A 140 -6.25 -20.12 -2.09
CA LEU A 140 -6.10 -19.01 -1.15
C LEU A 140 -6.60 -19.38 0.24
N THR A 141 -7.55 -20.31 0.35
CA THR A 141 -7.96 -20.88 1.64
C THR A 141 -6.81 -21.67 2.28
N GLU A 142 -6.09 -22.48 1.51
CA GLU A 142 -4.86 -23.12 2.00
C GLU A 142 -3.82 -22.08 2.47
N VAL A 143 -3.62 -21.00 1.72
CA VAL A 143 -2.74 -19.89 2.14
C VAL A 143 -3.15 -19.33 3.50
N THR A 144 -4.44 -19.05 3.71
CA THR A 144 -4.94 -18.52 5.01
C THR A 144 -4.83 -19.52 6.16
N GLN A 145 -4.77 -20.83 5.88
CA GLN A 145 -4.58 -21.85 6.90
C GLN A 145 -3.09 -22.02 7.28
N ILE A 146 -2.20 -21.94 6.29
CA ILE A 146 -0.75 -22.05 6.50
C ILE A 146 -0.20 -20.77 7.15
N ALA A 147 -0.69 -19.61 6.73
CA ALA A 147 -0.24 -18.30 7.20
C ALA A 147 -1.43 -17.43 7.67
N PRO A 148 -2.02 -17.72 8.84
CA PRO A 148 -3.23 -17.05 9.34
C PRO A 148 -3.04 -15.57 9.71
N GLU A 149 -1.78 -15.13 9.87
CA GLU A 149 -1.42 -13.73 10.12
C GLU A 149 -1.00 -12.99 8.84
N PHE A 150 -1.06 -13.64 7.68
CA PHE A 150 -0.71 -13.04 6.40
C PHE A 150 -1.94 -12.40 5.74
N ALA A 151 -2.05 -11.08 5.90
CA ALA A 151 -3.20 -10.30 5.44
C ALA A 151 -3.50 -10.50 3.94
N GLU A 152 -2.49 -10.55 3.08
CA GLU A 152 -2.69 -10.62 1.63
C GLU A 152 -3.37 -11.92 1.17
N GLY A 153 -3.21 -13.02 1.91
CA GLY A 153 -3.96 -14.26 1.65
C GLY A 153 -5.48 -14.05 1.71
N TYR A 154 -5.93 -13.34 2.74
CA TYR A 154 -7.33 -12.95 2.89
C TYR A 154 -7.75 -11.91 1.84
N ASN A 155 -6.90 -10.91 1.54
CA ASN A 155 -7.21 -9.88 0.56
C ASN A 155 -7.45 -10.48 -0.85
N GLN A 156 -6.55 -11.36 -1.28
CA GLN A 156 -6.69 -12.04 -2.56
C GLN A 156 -7.93 -12.95 -2.58
N ARG A 157 -8.27 -13.61 -1.47
CA ARG A 157 -9.49 -14.43 -1.39
C ARG A 157 -10.76 -13.57 -1.39
N ALA A 158 -10.73 -12.42 -0.74
CA ALA A 158 -11.81 -11.42 -0.80
C ALA A 158 -12.08 -10.97 -2.23
N ILE A 159 -11.03 -10.74 -3.03
CA ILE A 159 -11.16 -10.41 -4.46
C ILE A 159 -11.83 -11.55 -5.22
N ALA A 160 -11.45 -12.81 -4.98
CA ALA A 160 -12.07 -13.96 -5.65
C ALA A 160 -13.56 -14.12 -5.26
N TYR A 161 -13.90 -13.95 -3.97
CA TYR A 161 -15.30 -13.92 -3.52
C TYR A 161 -16.10 -12.78 -4.15
N PHE A 162 -15.51 -11.58 -4.24
CA PHE A 162 -16.12 -10.45 -4.93
C PHE A 162 -16.43 -10.80 -6.40
N MET A 163 -15.51 -11.44 -7.11
CA MET A 163 -15.75 -11.82 -8.51
C MET A 163 -16.85 -12.88 -8.68
N LEU A 164 -17.13 -13.68 -7.64
CA LEU A 164 -18.25 -14.64 -7.59
C LEU A 164 -19.56 -14.04 -7.06
N GLU A 165 -19.58 -12.75 -6.75
CA GLU A 165 -20.72 -12.07 -6.13
C GLU A 165 -21.06 -12.52 -4.70
N GLU A 166 -20.11 -13.17 -4.03
CA GLU A 166 -20.18 -13.60 -2.63
C GLU A 166 -19.74 -12.44 -1.72
N TRP A 167 -20.54 -11.36 -1.69
CA TRP A 167 -20.15 -10.08 -1.08
C TRP A 167 -19.95 -10.17 0.43
N GLU A 168 -20.75 -10.96 1.15
CA GLU A 168 -20.65 -11.15 2.58
C GLU A 168 -19.32 -11.81 2.97
N GLN A 169 -18.95 -12.89 2.28
CA GLN A 169 -17.67 -13.58 2.48
C GLN A 169 -16.48 -12.67 2.13
N SER A 170 -16.62 -11.87 1.06
CA SER A 170 -15.61 -10.87 0.70
C SER A 170 -15.44 -9.82 1.80
N VAL A 171 -16.54 -9.32 2.40
CA VAL A 171 -16.51 -8.40 3.55
C VAL A 171 -15.80 -9.02 4.74
N ASP A 172 -16.08 -10.28 5.07
CA ASP A 172 -15.47 -10.95 6.22
C ASP A 172 -13.95 -11.13 6.04
N ASP A 173 -13.51 -11.47 4.83
CA ASP A 173 -12.07 -11.49 4.52
C ASP A 173 -11.46 -10.08 4.57
N CYS A 174 -12.11 -9.05 4.01
CA CYS A 174 -11.63 -7.68 4.14
C CYS A 174 -11.52 -7.22 5.60
N LYS A 175 -12.46 -7.60 6.48
CA LYS A 175 -12.37 -7.33 7.93
C LYS A 175 -11.16 -8.00 8.56
N LYS A 176 -10.85 -9.24 8.18
CA LYS A 176 -9.64 -9.93 8.65
C LYS A 176 -8.38 -9.22 8.15
N VAL A 177 -8.36 -8.76 6.89
CA VAL A 177 -7.25 -7.96 6.34
C VAL A 177 -7.01 -6.70 7.17
N VAL A 178 -8.03 -5.89 7.43
CA VAL A 178 -7.84 -4.62 8.17
C VAL A 178 -7.58 -4.82 9.66
N THR A 179 -7.90 -6.00 10.21
CA THR A 179 -7.48 -6.40 11.56
C THR A 179 -5.98 -6.69 11.60
N LEU A 180 -5.45 -7.40 10.60
CA LEU A 180 -4.02 -7.75 10.49
C LEU A 180 -3.17 -6.56 10.00
N ASN A 181 -3.73 -5.73 9.12
CA ASN A 181 -3.09 -4.58 8.51
C ASN A 181 -4.04 -3.37 8.53
N PRO A 182 -4.03 -2.56 9.60
CA PRO A 182 -4.94 -1.42 9.77
C PRO A 182 -4.76 -0.27 8.76
N VAL A 183 -3.70 -0.30 7.95
CA VAL A 183 -3.40 0.71 6.91
C VAL A 183 -3.63 0.16 5.49
N HIS A 184 -4.31 -0.97 5.36
CA HIS A 184 -4.57 -1.58 4.06
C HIS A 184 -5.71 -0.88 3.29
N PHE A 185 -5.39 0.22 2.62
CA PHE A 185 -6.36 1.03 1.86
C PHE A 185 -7.14 0.21 0.80
N GLY A 186 -6.52 -0.80 0.19
CA GLY A 186 -7.18 -1.68 -0.78
C GLY A 186 -8.34 -2.50 -0.20
N ALA A 187 -8.18 -3.06 1.01
CA ALA A 187 -9.21 -3.85 1.66
C ALA A 187 -10.35 -2.97 2.19
N PHE A 188 -10.06 -1.76 2.68
CA PHE A 188 -11.11 -0.79 2.99
C PHE A 188 -11.93 -0.41 1.74
N ALA A 189 -11.26 -0.19 0.60
CA ALA A 189 -11.95 0.07 -0.66
C ALA A 189 -12.77 -1.15 -1.15
N GLY A 190 -12.22 -2.36 -1.06
CA GLY A 190 -12.92 -3.61 -1.39
C GLY A 190 -14.17 -3.81 -0.52
N MET A 191 -14.04 -3.60 0.79
CA MET A 191 -15.16 -3.66 1.73
C MET A 191 -16.24 -2.63 1.40
N GLY A 192 -15.85 -1.40 1.05
CA GLY A 192 -16.80 -0.36 0.60
C GLY A 192 -17.56 -0.76 -0.67
N GLN A 193 -16.88 -1.38 -1.64
CA GLN A 193 -17.52 -1.90 -2.84
C GLN A 193 -18.51 -3.03 -2.52
N CYS A 194 -18.15 -3.97 -1.64
CA CYS A 194 -19.06 -5.03 -1.22
C CYS A 194 -20.31 -4.47 -0.54
N TYR A 195 -20.14 -3.53 0.39
CA TYR A 195 -21.27 -2.88 1.06
C TYR A 195 -22.17 -2.13 0.08
N LEU A 196 -21.62 -1.50 -0.97
CA LEU A 196 -22.43 -0.93 -2.04
C LEU A 196 -23.27 -1.99 -2.77
N ARG A 197 -22.68 -3.14 -3.12
CA ARG A 197 -23.39 -4.25 -3.77
C ARG A 197 -24.52 -4.80 -2.89
N LEU A 198 -24.32 -4.78 -1.57
CA LEU A 198 -25.31 -5.16 -0.56
C LEU A 198 -26.36 -4.08 -0.26
N GLY A 199 -26.23 -2.87 -0.83
CA GLY A 199 -27.13 -1.74 -0.57
C GLY A 199 -26.89 -1.03 0.79
N ASN A 200 -25.83 -1.39 1.50
CA ASN A 200 -25.45 -0.85 2.80
C ASN A 200 -24.64 0.45 2.63
N LEU A 201 -25.34 1.52 2.22
CA LEU A 201 -24.72 2.78 1.83
C LEU A 201 -23.91 3.46 2.95
N ARG A 202 -24.29 3.29 4.22
CA ARG A 202 -23.59 3.95 5.34
C ARG A 202 -22.26 3.26 5.63
N GLU A 203 -22.27 1.94 5.69
CA GLU A 203 -21.12 1.09 5.90
C GLU A 203 -20.14 1.23 4.72
N ALA A 204 -20.66 1.32 3.48
CA ALA A 204 -19.86 1.63 2.31
C ALA A 204 -19.14 2.98 2.44
N LEU A 205 -19.87 4.03 2.85
CA LEU A 205 -19.32 5.37 3.04
C LEU A 205 -18.18 5.36 4.08
N GLU A 206 -18.41 4.71 5.22
CA GLU A 206 -17.40 4.59 6.28
C GLU A 206 -16.14 3.87 5.79
N ALA A 207 -16.29 2.72 5.12
CA ALA A 207 -15.17 1.96 4.59
C ALA A 207 -14.36 2.75 3.55
N PHE A 208 -15.03 3.44 2.63
CA PHE A 208 -14.35 4.29 1.64
C PHE A 208 -13.66 5.51 2.26
N GLN A 209 -14.25 6.12 3.28
CA GLN A 209 -13.61 7.21 4.02
C GLN A 209 -12.33 6.73 4.69
N ARG A 210 -12.34 5.55 5.33
CA ARG A 210 -11.12 4.94 5.89
C ARG A 210 -10.04 4.72 4.82
N ALA A 211 -10.41 4.25 3.63
CA ALA A 211 -9.47 4.09 2.51
C ALA A 211 -8.84 5.44 2.10
N LEU A 212 -9.64 6.50 1.99
CA LEU A 212 -9.19 7.84 1.59
C LEU A 212 -8.36 8.56 2.65
N GLU A 213 -8.63 8.30 3.93
CA GLU A 213 -7.80 8.80 5.03
C GLU A 213 -6.36 8.26 4.94
N ILE A 214 -6.20 7.00 4.52
CA ILE A 214 -4.88 6.37 4.34
C ILE A 214 -4.26 6.76 3.00
N HIS A 215 -5.05 6.74 1.93
CA HIS A 215 -4.61 7.04 0.58
C HIS A 215 -5.57 8.03 -0.13
N PRO A 216 -5.28 9.35 -0.05
CA PRO A 216 -6.14 10.37 -0.67
C PRO A 216 -6.07 10.39 -2.21
N GLY A 217 -5.12 9.63 -2.80
CA GLY A 217 -4.96 9.50 -4.26
C GLY A 217 -5.95 8.55 -4.93
N LEU A 218 -6.83 7.89 -4.17
CA LEU A 218 -7.85 6.97 -4.69
C LEU A 218 -9.03 7.75 -5.30
N TYR A 219 -8.81 8.43 -6.42
CA TYR A 219 -9.80 9.33 -7.03
C TYR A 219 -11.13 8.64 -7.38
N GLY A 220 -11.10 7.37 -7.80
CA GLY A 220 -12.31 6.58 -8.03
C GLY A 220 -13.12 6.36 -6.76
N VAL A 221 -12.46 6.11 -5.62
CA VAL A 221 -13.12 6.01 -4.31
C VAL A 221 -13.68 7.36 -3.88
N ALA A 222 -12.92 8.45 -4.07
CA ALA A 222 -13.38 9.80 -3.75
C ALA A 222 -14.66 10.18 -4.52
N HIS A 223 -14.72 9.85 -5.80
CA HIS A 223 -15.91 10.06 -6.62
C HIS A 223 -17.11 9.26 -6.08
N THR A 224 -16.91 7.98 -5.77
CA THR A 224 -17.96 7.12 -5.20
C THR A 224 -18.49 7.66 -3.87
N VAL A 225 -17.61 8.18 -3.00
CA VAL A 225 -18.03 8.80 -1.72
C VAL A 225 -18.99 9.97 -1.95
N LEU A 226 -18.73 10.83 -2.92
CA LEU A 226 -19.63 11.95 -3.25
C LEU A 226 -21.00 11.44 -3.70
N GLN A 227 -21.04 10.42 -4.56
CA GLN A 227 -22.29 9.82 -5.03
C GLN A 227 -23.10 9.21 -3.88
N ILE A 228 -22.45 8.51 -2.95
CA ILE A 228 -23.13 7.94 -1.77
C ILE A 228 -23.70 9.05 -0.88
N GLN A 229 -22.95 10.14 -0.66
CA GLN A 229 -23.41 11.27 0.14
C GLN A 229 -24.64 11.95 -0.47
N GLU A 230 -24.65 12.16 -1.78
CA GLU A 230 -25.81 12.69 -2.51
C GLU A 230 -27.02 11.76 -2.37
N ALA A 231 -26.84 10.46 -2.56
CA ALA A 231 -27.90 9.46 -2.42
C ALA A 231 -28.49 9.44 -1.00
N LEU A 232 -27.65 9.52 0.04
CA LEU A 232 -28.10 9.56 1.43
C LEU A 232 -28.84 10.87 1.76
N GLN A 233 -28.40 12.02 1.22
CA GLN A 233 -29.10 13.28 1.38
C GLN A 233 -30.48 13.25 0.73
N GLU A 234 -30.59 12.70 -0.47
CA GLU A 234 -31.87 12.54 -1.17
C GLU A 234 -32.83 11.62 -0.42
N GLN A 235 -32.33 10.49 0.12
CA GLN A 235 -33.13 9.61 0.98
C GLN A 235 -33.65 10.33 2.24
N GLN A 236 -32.83 11.20 2.85
CA GLN A 236 -33.25 12.01 4.00
C GLN A 236 -34.32 13.04 3.62
N ARG A 237 -34.19 13.69 2.46
CA ARG A 237 -35.19 14.65 1.96
C ARG A 237 -36.53 13.99 1.69
N ARG A 238 -36.54 12.79 1.09
CA ARG A 238 -37.77 12.03 0.80
C ARG A 238 -38.48 11.51 2.06
N ARG A 239 -37.78 11.42 3.18
CA ARG A 239 -38.34 10.98 4.47
C ARG A 239 -38.91 12.14 5.31
N ARG A 240 -38.75 13.39 4.87
CA ARG A 240 -39.31 14.58 5.50
C ARG A 240 -40.55 15.03 4.76
#